data_AF-A0A9P6Q922-F1
#
_entry.id   AF-A0A9P6Q922-F1
#
_cell.length_a   1.000
_cell.length_b   1.000
_cell.length_c   1.000
_cell.angle_alpha   90.00
_cell.angle_beta   90.00
_cell.angle_gamma   90.00
#
_symmetry.space_group_name_H-M   'P 1'
#
loop_
_entity.id
_entity.type
_entity.pdbx_description
1 polymer ?
#
loop_
_entity_poly.entity_id
_entity_poly.type
_entity_poly.pdbx_seq_one_letter_code
_entity_poly.pdbx_strand_id
1 'polypeptide(L)'
;MSNYPPPTTEPAKSNVPPHYTLTSLSLTHVQFNQGDIISKLLAYITLSPLAILCGYVSVTLTRRELTPAVMLIGQLLNECINLVLKRIVKQARPTEVLGDGYGMPSSHSQFMAYFATYTILLMYKRGAPAGAVVPHVVSILVVVWAALVIYSRVHLYYHTWQQVVAGTVCGMMFGAAWFSFVNHYLRPRGYLDAILDTPLCQWAYVRDTEYMPDSYRREWELWREWRKTNNGKSD
;
A
#
# COMPACT_ATOMS: atom_id res chain seq x y z
N MET A 1 46.56 59.08 -24.51
CA MET A 1 47.08 57.76 -24.94
C MET A 1 47.31 56.91 -23.70
N SER A 2 46.43 55.94 -23.44
CA SER A 2 46.67 54.83 -22.53
C SER A 2 45.96 53.63 -23.16
N ASN A 3 46.76 52.75 -23.77
CA ASN A 3 46.31 51.53 -24.42
C ASN A 3 46.16 50.46 -23.36
N TYR A 4 44.93 50.09 -23.02
CA TYR A 4 44.63 48.83 -22.35
C TYR A 4 43.58 48.07 -23.18
N PRO A 5 43.83 46.81 -23.57
CA PRO A 5 42.83 45.99 -24.24
C PRO A 5 41.73 45.58 -23.24
N PRO A 6 40.48 45.39 -23.70
CA PRO A 6 39.39 44.95 -22.84
C PRO A 6 39.63 43.51 -22.33
N PRO A 7 39.21 43.17 -21.09
CA PRO A 7 39.32 41.82 -20.58
C PRO A 7 38.38 40.88 -21.36
N THR A 8 38.98 39.93 -22.06
CA THR A 8 38.27 38.81 -22.68
C THR A 8 37.92 37.79 -21.60
N THR A 9 36.71 37.85 -21.06
CA THR A 9 36.15 36.74 -20.27
C THR A 9 35.21 35.93 -21.16
N GLU A 10 35.78 35.08 -22.02
CA GLU A 10 35.03 33.91 -22.49
C GLU A 10 34.76 33.02 -21.26
N PRO A 11 33.49 32.73 -20.91
CA PRO A 11 33.21 31.71 -19.92
C PRO A 11 33.71 30.37 -20.46
N ALA A 12 34.52 29.67 -19.66
CA ALA A 12 34.95 28.32 -19.97
C ALA A 12 33.73 27.49 -20.38
N LYS A 13 33.78 26.91 -21.60
CA LYS A 13 32.75 25.99 -22.08
C LYS A 13 32.68 24.83 -21.09
N SER A 14 31.66 24.85 -20.23
CA SER A 14 31.34 23.69 -19.41
C SER A 14 30.87 22.60 -20.36
N ASN A 15 31.54 21.45 -20.34
CA ASN A 15 31.09 20.25 -21.07
C ASN A 15 29.85 19.61 -20.41
N VAL A 16 29.06 20.40 -19.68
CA VAL A 16 27.85 19.95 -19.01
C VAL A 16 26.67 20.35 -19.91
N PRO A 17 26.02 19.40 -20.60
CA PRO A 17 24.87 19.71 -21.42
C PRO A 17 23.77 20.41 -20.58
N PRO A 18 23.14 21.47 -21.12
CA PRO A 18 22.21 22.32 -20.38
C PRO A 18 20.95 21.54 -19.98
N HIS A 19 20.62 21.60 -18.68
CA HIS A 19 19.36 21.19 -18.07
C HIS A 19 18.75 19.87 -18.58
N TYR A 20 19.40 18.75 -18.25
CA TYR A 20 18.57 17.63 -17.82
C TYR A 20 17.94 18.03 -16.49
N THR A 21 16.69 18.46 -16.51
CA THR A 21 15.79 18.32 -15.38
C THR A 21 15.76 16.84 -15.05
N LEU A 22 16.69 16.41 -14.21
CA LEU A 22 16.67 15.10 -13.59
C LEU A 22 15.36 15.04 -12.82
N THR A 23 14.34 14.44 -13.43
CA THR A 23 13.11 14.10 -12.76
C THR A 23 13.49 12.96 -11.85
N SER A 24 13.78 13.28 -10.58
CA SER A 24 13.83 12.24 -9.56
C SER A 24 12.51 11.48 -9.63
N LEU A 25 12.54 10.16 -9.43
CA LEU A 25 11.32 9.37 -9.37
C LEU A 25 10.44 9.98 -8.27
N SER A 26 9.49 10.83 -8.65
CA SER A 26 8.68 11.66 -7.74
C SER A 26 7.86 10.81 -6.78
N LEU A 27 7.72 9.52 -7.11
CA LEU A 27 7.03 8.50 -6.34
C LEU A 27 7.57 8.33 -4.91
N THR A 28 8.87 8.56 -4.67
CA THR A 28 9.50 8.41 -3.34
C THR A 28 10.19 9.68 -2.84
N HIS A 29 10.05 10.80 -3.54
CA HIS A 29 10.72 12.05 -3.17
C HIS A 29 9.97 12.75 -2.02
N VAL A 30 10.28 12.34 -0.80
CA VAL A 30 9.75 12.94 0.43
C VAL A 30 10.71 14.02 0.91
N GLN A 31 10.24 15.26 0.99
CA GLN A 31 10.99 16.38 1.53
C GLN A 31 10.72 16.49 3.03
N PHE A 32 11.77 16.55 3.83
CA PHE A 32 11.71 16.68 5.28
C PHE A 32 12.92 17.45 5.79
N ASN A 33 12.83 17.99 7.01
CA ASN A 33 13.95 18.67 7.65
C ASN A 33 15.02 17.64 8.08
N GLN A 34 16.22 17.71 7.50
CA GLN A 34 17.30 16.77 7.80
C GLN A 34 17.82 16.84 9.25
N GLY A 35 17.60 17.96 9.94
CA GLY A 35 18.03 18.15 11.32
C GLY A 35 17.13 17.50 12.37
N ASP A 36 15.95 17.00 11.99
CA ASP A 36 14.99 16.37 12.92
C ASP A 36 14.83 14.87 12.63
N ILE A 37 15.22 14.06 13.62
CA ILE A 37 15.14 12.59 13.57
C ILE A 37 13.69 12.14 13.42
N ILE A 38 12.73 12.81 14.06
CA ILE A 38 11.31 12.46 14.00
C ILE A 38 10.80 12.65 12.58
N SER A 39 11.05 13.82 11.99
CA SER A 39 10.74 14.10 10.58
C SER A 39 11.36 13.07 9.62
N LYS A 40 12.60 12.64 9.85
CA LYS A 40 13.26 11.60 9.04
C LYS A 40 12.58 10.24 9.17
N LEU A 41 12.25 9.79 10.38
CA LEU A 41 11.54 8.53 10.61
C LEU A 41 10.14 8.54 9.97
N LEU A 42 9.42 9.65 10.14
CA LEU A 42 8.11 9.85 9.52
C LEU A 42 8.22 9.95 7.99
N ALA A 43 9.30 10.48 7.43
CA ALA A 43 9.50 10.44 5.98
C ALA A 43 9.58 9.00 5.47
N TYR A 44 10.34 8.12 6.14
CA TYR A 44 10.39 6.70 5.76
C TYR A 44 9.04 5.99 5.92
N ILE A 45 8.29 6.28 6.99
CA ILE A 45 6.98 5.65 7.17
C ILE A 45 5.99 6.01 6.05
N THR A 46 6.15 7.16 5.40
CA THR A 46 5.30 7.50 4.24
C THR A 46 5.50 6.58 3.03
N LEU A 47 6.60 5.82 2.95
CA LEU A 47 6.82 4.84 1.89
C LEU A 47 6.00 3.54 2.09
N SER A 48 5.25 3.43 3.20
CA SER A 48 4.43 2.27 3.53
C SER A 48 3.46 1.84 2.43
N PRO A 49 2.74 2.73 1.72
CA PRO A 49 1.86 2.31 0.62
C PRO A 49 2.59 1.53 -0.48
N LEU A 50 3.80 1.96 -0.85
CA LEU A 50 4.63 1.25 -1.82
C LEU A 50 5.06 -0.12 -1.29
N ALA A 51 5.52 -0.18 -0.04
CA ALA A 51 5.88 -1.44 0.61
C ALA A 51 4.70 -2.42 0.67
N ILE A 52 3.49 -1.93 0.97
CA ILE A 52 2.25 -2.73 1.01
C ILE A 52 1.89 -3.23 -0.39
N LEU A 53 2.01 -2.41 -1.44
CA LEU A 53 1.77 -2.84 -2.82
C LEU A 53 2.74 -3.96 -3.23
N CYS A 54 4.04 -3.79 -2.95
CA CYS A 54 5.03 -4.84 -3.16
C CYS A 54 4.71 -6.10 -2.34
N GLY A 55 4.23 -5.93 -1.11
CA GLY A 55 3.78 -7.02 -0.24
C GLY A 55 2.61 -7.79 -0.84
N TYR A 56 1.58 -7.11 -1.33
CA TYR A 56 0.44 -7.74 -2.00
C TYR A 56 0.88 -8.59 -3.19
N VAL A 57 1.68 -8.01 -4.09
CA VAL A 57 2.19 -8.71 -5.28
C VAL A 57 3.03 -9.92 -4.86
N SER A 58 3.96 -9.73 -3.92
CA SER A 58 4.84 -10.80 -3.45
C SER A 58 4.06 -11.96 -2.84
N VAL A 59 3.12 -11.68 -1.95
CA VAL A 59 2.29 -12.72 -1.32
C VAL A 59 1.40 -13.40 -2.36
N THR A 60 0.79 -12.64 -3.28
CA THR A 60 -0.03 -13.20 -4.35
C THR A 60 0.77 -14.17 -5.22
N LEU A 61 1.98 -13.80 -5.64
CA LEU A 61 2.80 -14.64 -6.52
C LEU A 61 3.39 -15.87 -5.81
N THR A 62 3.82 -15.71 -4.56
CA THR A 62 4.49 -16.80 -3.81
C THR A 62 3.51 -17.77 -3.18
N ARG A 63 2.39 -17.29 -2.65
CA ARG A 63 1.37 -18.11 -2.00
C ARG A 63 0.26 -18.53 -2.96
N ARG A 64 0.13 -17.85 -4.10
CA ARG A 64 -0.90 -18.09 -5.14
C ARG A 64 -2.31 -18.05 -4.54
N GLU A 65 -2.49 -17.21 -3.52
CA GLU A 65 -3.78 -17.04 -2.83
C GLU A 65 -4.60 -15.94 -3.50
N LEU A 66 -5.89 -16.20 -3.66
CA LEU A 66 -6.81 -15.24 -4.27
C LEU A 66 -7.06 -14.02 -3.37
N THR A 67 -7.10 -14.19 -2.05
CA THR A 67 -7.43 -13.10 -1.11
C THR A 67 -6.50 -11.88 -1.24
N PRO A 68 -5.15 -12.01 -1.20
CA PRO A 68 -4.25 -10.88 -1.43
C PRO A 68 -4.41 -10.22 -2.81
N ALA A 69 -4.70 -11.00 -3.86
CA ALA A 69 -4.96 -10.46 -5.20
C ALA A 69 -6.23 -9.59 -5.23
N VAL A 70 -7.30 -10.07 -4.60
CA VAL A 70 -8.56 -9.32 -4.49
C VAL A 70 -8.41 -8.07 -3.62
N MET A 71 -7.62 -8.14 -2.55
CA MET A 71 -7.26 -6.97 -1.75
C MET A 71 -6.50 -5.93 -2.57
N LEU A 72 -5.55 -6.36 -3.40
CA LEU A 72 -4.79 -5.49 -4.30
C LEU A 72 -5.70 -4.82 -5.34
N ILE A 73 -6.60 -5.57 -5.98
CA ILE A 73 -7.55 -5.01 -6.95
C ILE A 73 -8.39 -3.91 -6.29
N GLY A 74 -8.94 -4.17 -5.09
CA GLY A 74 -9.67 -3.15 -4.35
C GLY A 74 -8.78 -1.98 -3.94
N GLN A 75 -7.52 -2.20 -3.56
CA GLN A 75 -6.58 -1.12 -3.24
C GLN A 75 -6.35 -0.18 -4.43
N LEU A 76 -6.21 -0.74 -5.64
CA LEU A 76 -6.04 0.04 -6.86
C LEU A 76 -7.32 0.81 -7.23
N LEU A 77 -8.49 0.18 -7.10
CA LEU A 77 -9.78 0.85 -7.28
C LEU A 77 -9.99 1.99 -6.26
N ASN A 78 -9.58 1.79 -5.01
CA ASN A 78 -9.60 2.82 -3.99
C ASN A 78 -8.74 4.04 -4.38
N GLU A 79 -7.56 3.81 -4.96
CA GLU A 79 -6.72 4.88 -5.48
C GLU A 79 -7.37 5.59 -6.67
N CYS A 80 -8.01 4.86 -7.60
CA CYS A 80 -8.79 5.45 -8.68
C CYS A 80 -9.91 6.37 -8.12
N ILE A 81 -10.63 5.93 -7.08
CA ILE A 81 -11.64 6.74 -6.40
C ILE A 81 -11.01 7.99 -5.79
N ASN A 82 -9.85 7.89 -5.13
CA ASN A 82 -9.14 9.05 -4.60
C ASN A 82 -8.82 10.07 -5.70
N LEU A 83 -8.31 9.62 -6.84
CA LEU A 83 -7.98 10.47 -7.99
C LEU A 83 -9.22 11.20 -8.54
N VAL A 84 -10.35 10.50 -8.64
CA VAL A 84 -11.63 11.10 -9.06
C VAL A 84 -12.11 12.12 -8.03
N LEU A 85 -12.14 11.76 -6.74
CA LEU A 85 -12.57 12.66 -5.66
C LEU A 85 -11.73 13.93 -5.60
N LYS A 86 -10.40 13.82 -5.78
CA LYS A 86 -9.51 14.99 -5.85
C LYS A 86 -9.88 15.95 -6.96
N ARG A 87 -10.29 15.44 -8.12
CA ARG A 87 -10.72 16.25 -9.27
C ARG A 87 -12.11 16.86 -9.09
N ILE A 88 -12.94 16.28 -8.23
CA ILE A 88 -14.26 16.84 -7.87
C ILE A 88 -14.09 17.94 -6.82
N VAL A 89 -13.39 17.65 -5.72
CA VAL A 89 -13.28 18.54 -4.56
C VAL A 89 -12.31 19.70 -4.80
N LYS A 90 -11.20 19.45 -5.50
CA LYS A 90 -10.21 20.46 -5.89
C LYS A 90 -9.65 21.32 -4.75
N GLN A 91 -9.68 20.85 -3.51
CA GLN A 91 -9.13 21.60 -2.37
C GLN A 91 -7.61 21.68 -2.48
N ALA A 92 -7.05 22.88 -2.28
CA ALA A 92 -5.61 23.11 -2.28
C ALA A 92 -4.90 22.41 -1.11
N ARG A 93 -3.61 22.14 -1.27
CA ARG A 93 -2.73 21.67 -0.20
C ARG A 93 -2.41 22.82 0.78
N PRO A 94 -1.98 22.53 2.02
CA PRO A 94 -1.57 23.57 2.96
C PRO A 94 -0.32 24.34 2.54
N THR A 95 0.50 23.76 1.66
CA THR A 95 1.69 24.42 1.09
C THR A 95 1.74 24.17 -0.41
N GLU A 96 2.24 25.14 -1.18
CA GLU A 96 2.43 25.02 -2.63
C GLU A 96 3.77 24.35 -3.00
N VAL A 97 4.69 24.25 -2.04
CA VAL A 97 6.04 23.72 -2.23
C VAL A 97 6.10 22.19 -2.08
N LEU A 98 5.19 21.61 -1.28
CA LEU A 98 5.24 20.18 -0.93
C LEU A 98 4.17 19.36 -1.66
N GLY A 99 4.62 18.73 -2.76
CA GLY A 99 3.85 17.78 -3.55
C GLY A 99 2.83 18.43 -4.48
N ASP A 100 2.47 17.72 -5.54
CA ASP A 100 1.67 18.30 -6.63
C ASP A 100 0.18 18.01 -6.50
N GLY A 101 -0.65 18.85 -7.15
CA GLY A 101 -2.09 18.66 -7.30
C GLY A 101 -2.92 18.86 -6.03
N TYR A 102 -4.19 18.44 -6.08
CA TYR A 102 -5.18 18.67 -5.02
C TYR A 102 -4.93 17.84 -3.75
N GLY A 103 -5.19 18.46 -2.60
CA GLY A 103 -4.90 17.92 -1.27
C GLY A 103 -6.00 17.05 -0.67
N MET A 104 -7.26 17.19 -1.11
CA MET A 104 -8.41 16.47 -0.52
C MET A 104 -9.06 15.50 -1.49
N PRO A 105 -9.37 14.25 -1.07
CA PRO A 105 -8.92 13.61 0.17
C PRO A 105 -7.43 13.18 0.10
N SER A 106 -6.76 13.03 1.25
CA SER A 106 -5.38 12.54 1.26
C SER A 106 -5.31 11.07 0.78
N SER A 107 -4.50 10.81 -0.25
CA SER A 107 -4.35 9.45 -0.82
C SER A 107 -3.68 8.48 0.16
N HIS A 108 -2.66 8.91 0.90
CA HIS A 108 -2.00 8.06 1.90
C HIS A 108 -2.96 7.65 3.01
N SER A 109 -3.77 8.60 3.52
CA SER A 109 -4.77 8.29 4.54
C SER A 109 -5.84 7.33 4.01
N GLN A 110 -6.35 7.58 2.81
CA GLN A 110 -7.34 6.71 2.17
C GLN A 110 -6.80 5.30 1.88
N PHE A 111 -5.55 5.21 1.41
CA PHE A 111 -4.86 3.95 1.17
C PHE A 111 -4.73 3.13 2.45
N MET A 112 -4.18 3.73 3.51
CA MET A 112 -3.90 3.04 4.77
C MET A 112 -5.19 2.66 5.49
N ALA A 113 -6.22 3.51 5.44
CA ALA A 113 -7.51 3.23 6.04
C ALA A 113 -8.24 2.06 5.35
N TYR A 114 -8.17 1.99 4.01
CA TYR A 114 -8.67 0.81 3.29
C TYR A 114 -7.92 -0.46 3.71
N PHE A 115 -6.58 -0.42 3.72
CA PHE A 115 -5.73 -1.56 4.06
C PHE A 115 -6.05 -2.08 5.48
N ALA A 116 -6.07 -1.18 6.46
CA ALA A 116 -6.36 -1.51 7.85
C ALA A 116 -7.79 -2.07 7.99
N THR A 117 -8.79 -1.41 7.40
CA THR A 117 -10.20 -1.85 7.48
C THR A 117 -10.36 -3.25 6.90
N TYR A 118 -9.86 -3.49 5.69
CA TYR A 118 -9.99 -4.80 5.05
C TYR A 118 -9.26 -5.88 5.85
N THR A 119 -8.04 -5.59 6.33
CA THR A 119 -7.26 -6.55 7.13
C THR A 119 -7.98 -6.90 8.44
N ILE A 120 -8.54 -5.92 9.15
CA ILE A 120 -9.30 -6.15 10.38
C ILE A 120 -10.53 -7.00 10.08
N LEU A 121 -11.33 -6.65 9.07
CA LEU A 121 -12.50 -7.43 8.69
C LEU A 121 -12.15 -8.88 8.34
N LEU A 122 -11.02 -9.08 7.65
CA LEU A 122 -10.52 -10.42 7.33
C LEU A 122 -10.14 -11.21 8.59
N MET A 123 -9.45 -10.58 9.55
CA MET A 123 -9.07 -11.22 10.82
C MET A 123 -10.26 -11.69 11.65
N TYR A 124 -11.42 -11.02 11.54
CA TYR A 124 -12.63 -11.35 12.31
C TYR A 124 -13.75 -11.99 11.48
N LYS A 125 -13.54 -12.28 10.20
CA LYS A 125 -14.58 -12.78 9.30
C LYS A 125 -15.30 -14.02 9.82
N ARG A 126 -14.57 -14.94 10.48
CA ARG A 126 -15.11 -16.18 11.06
C ARG A 126 -15.37 -16.09 12.56
N GLY A 127 -15.29 -14.89 13.13
CA GLY A 127 -15.17 -14.68 14.56
C GLY A 127 -13.77 -15.02 15.08
N ALA A 128 -13.37 -14.40 16.18
CA ALA A 128 -12.17 -14.77 16.91
C ALA A 128 -12.57 -15.79 17.99
N PRO A 129 -12.06 -17.04 17.97
CA PRO A 129 -12.28 -17.98 19.06
C PRO A 129 -11.86 -17.38 20.41
N ALA A 130 -12.48 -17.84 21.51
CA ALA A 130 -12.08 -17.43 22.85
C ALA A 130 -10.58 -17.73 23.07
N GLY A 131 -9.79 -16.68 23.33
CA GLY A 131 -8.33 -16.76 23.50
C GLY A 131 -7.49 -16.52 22.23
N ALA A 132 -8.10 -16.18 21.08
CA ALA A 132 -7.35 -15.88 19.86
C ALA A 132 -6.58 -14.55 19.97
N VAL A 133 -5.26 -14.62 20.14
CA VAL A 133 -4.39 -13.43 20.29
C VAL A 133 -4.07 -12.77 18.95
N VAL A 134 -3.90 -13.58 17.89
CA VAL A 134 -3.41 -13.12 16.58
C VAL A 134 -4.31 -12.05 15.94
N PRO A 135 -5.65 -12.22 15.85
CA PRO A 135 -6.52 -11.20 15.27
C PRO A 135 -6.39 -9.83 15.96
N HIS A 136 -6.31 -9.83 17.29
CA HIS A 136 -6.18 -8.61 18.09
C HIS A 136 -4.83 -7.93 17.88
N VAL A 137 -3.73 -8.69 17.98
CA VAL A 137 -2.38 -8.15 17.80
C VAL A 137 -2.20 -7.59 16.39
N VAL A 138 -2.59 -8.33 15.35
CA VAL A 138 -2.52 -7.86 13.97
C VAL A 138 -3.35 -6.60 13.78
N SER A 139 -4.58 -6.57 14.31
CA SER A 139 -5.46 -5.39 14.23
C SER A 139 -4.83 -4.15 14.88
N ILE A 140 -4.25 -4.30 16.08
CA ILE A 140 -3.58 -3.20 16.78
C ILE A 140 -2.39 -2.70 15.96
N LEU A 141 -1.55 -3.61 15.45
CA LEU A 141 -0.38 -3.25 14.67
C LEU A 141 -0.75 -2.49 13.39
N VAL A 142 -1.77 -2.95 12.64
CA VAL A 142 -2.18 -2.24 11.41
C VAL A 142 -2.83 -0.90 11.70
N VAL A 143 -3.57 -0.76 12.80
CA VAL A 143 -4.15 0.52 13.22
C VAL A 143 -3.06 1.51 13.62
N VAL A 144 -2.10 1.09 14.44
CA VAL A 144 -0.96 1.93 14.84
C VAL A 144 -0.15 2.35 13.61
N TRP A 145 0.14 1.40 12.71
CA TRP A 145 0.87 1.70 11.49
C TRP A 145 0.12 2.70 10.60
N ALA A 146 -1.18 2.48 10.35
CA ALA A 146 -2.01 3.42 9.59
C ALA A 146 -2.04 4.81 10.24
N ALA A 147 -2.21 4.89 11.56
CA ALA A 147 -2.23 6.14 12.31
C ALA A 147 -0.90 6.90 12.18
N LEU A 148 0.25 6.22 12.26
CA LEU A 148 1.55 6.86 12.08
C LEU A 148 1.75 7.40 10.66
N VAL A 149 1.32 6.66 9.63
CA VAL A 149 1.36 7.14 8.23
C VAL A 149 0.43 8.33 8.05
N ILE A 150 -0.80 8.28 8.58
CA ILE A 150 -1.74 9.41 8.53
C ILE A 150 -1.16 10.64 9.21
N TYR A 151 -0.63 10.48 10.43
CA TYR A 151 -0.02 11.56 11.20
C TYR A 151 1.18 12.17 10.48
N SER A 152 2.04 11.34 9.86
CA SER A 152 3.20 11.81 9.09
C SER A 152 2.80 12.81 8.00
N ARG A 153 1.62 12.67 7.39
CA ARG A 153 1.15 13.59 6.34
C ARG A 153 0.85 14.98 6.86
N VAL A 154 0.38 15.08 8.10
CA VAL A 154 0.13 16.37 8.75
C VAL A 154 1.42 16.94 9.32
N HIS A 155 2.21 16.11 10.01
CA HIS A 155 3.45 16.53 10.65
C HIS A 155 4.50 17.03 9.65
N LEU A 156 4.56 16.42 8.45
CA LEU A 156 5.43 16.85 7.35
C LEU A 156 4.78 17.91 6.45
N TYR A 157 3.67 18.53 6.87
CA TYR A 157 3.00 19.64 6.18
C TYR A 157 2.48 19.35 4.76
N TYR A 158 2.29 18.07 4.40
CA TYR A 158 1.76 17.69 3.09
C TYR A 158 0.23 17.80 3.01
N HIS A 159 -0.47 17.66 4.14
CA HIS A 159 -1.92 17.67 4.23
C HIS A 159 -2.42 18.31 5.52
N THR A 160 -3.65 18.85 5.48
CA THR A 160 -4.35 19.32 6.69
C THR A 160 -5.05 18.17 7.41
N TRP A 161 -5.43 18.37 8.67
CA TRP A 161 -6.24 17.41 9.43
C TRP A 161 -7.55 17.04 8.73
N GLN A 162 -8.23 18.01 8.12
CA GLN A 162 -9.47 17.78 7.37
C GLN A 162 -9.24 16.85 6.17
N GLN A 163 -8.14 17.02 5.44
CA GLN A 163 -7.79 16.22 4.28
C GLN A 163 -7.49 14.77 4.64
N VAL A 164 -6.75 14.56 5.74
CA VAL A 164 -6.42 13.21 6.19
C VAL A 164 -7.64 12.51 6.79
N VAL A 165 -8.49 13.21 7.53
CA VAL A 165 -9.74 12.64 8.07
C VAL A 165 -10.68 12.24 6.93
N ALA A 166 -10.86 13.10 5.93
CA ALA A 166 -11.68 12.75 4.76
C ALA A 166 -11.14 11.54 4.01
N GLY A 167 -9.81 11.46 3.80
CA GLY A 167 -9.18 10.28 3.23
C GLY A 167 -9.44 9.03 4.05
N THR A 168 -9.24 9.09 5.37
CA THR A 168 -9.50 7.96 6.27
C THR A 168 -10.94 7.47 6.16
N VAL A 169 -11.93 8.37 6.23
CA VAL A 169 -13.35 8.01 6.12
C VAL A 169 -13.65 7.35 4.76
N CYS A 170 -13.20 7.95 3.65
CA CYS A 170 -13.36 7.37 2.32
C CYS A 170 -12.75 5.97 2.23
N GLY A 171 -11.55 5.78 2.77
CA GLY A 171 -10.84 4.50 2.75
C GLY A 171 -11.52 3.43 3.59
N MET A 172 -12.01 3.78 4.78
CA MET A 172 -12.79 2.88 5.63
C MET A 172 -14.09 2.45 4.95
N MET A 173 -14.86 3.40 4.41
CA MET A 173 -16.12 3.10 3.74
C MET A 173 -15.90 2.19 2.53
N PHE A 174 -14.93 2.52 1.67
CA PHE A 174 -14.64 1.72 0.49
C PHE A 174 -14.06 0.34 0.86
N GLY A 175 -13.18 0.27 1.88
CA GLY A 175 -12.64 -1.00 2.36
C GLY A 175 -13.71 -1.94 2.89
N ALA A 176 -14.65 -1.44 3.70
CA ALA A 176 -15.79 -2.20 4.18
C ALA A 176 -16.73 -2.61 3.04
N ALA A 177 -17.03 -1.70 2.11
CA ALA A 177 -17.88 -1.98 0.96
C ALA A 177 -17.27 -3.05 0.03
N TRP A 178 -15.97 -2.94 -0.28
CA TRP A 178 -15.25 -3.91 -1.09
C TRP A 178 -15.17 -5.28 -0.41
N PHE A 179 -14.84 -5.31 0.88
CA PHE A 179 -14.85 -6.56 1.66
C PHE A 179 -16.22 -7.23 1.63
N SER A 180 -17.29 -6.46 1.84
CA SER A 180 -18.66 -6.97 1.81
C SER A 180 -19.06 -7.47 0.42
N PHE A 181 -18.74 -6.70 -0.63
CA PHE A 181 -18.98 -7.10 -2.01
C PHE A 181 -18.27 -8.41 -2.37
N VAL A 182 -17.00 -8.56 -2.00
CA VAL A 182 -16.25 -9.79 -2.26
C VAL A 182 -16.81 -10.96 -1.46
N ASN A 183 -16.93 -10.81 -0.13
CA ASN A 183 -17.17 -11.95 0.77
C ASN A 183 -18.65 -12.31 0.96
N HIS A 184 -19.57 -11.35 0.81
CA HIS A 184 -21.01 -11.57 0.99
C HIS A 184 -21.77 -11.57 -0.33
N TYR A 185 -21.21 -11.01 -1.41
CA TYR A 185 -21.86 -11.02 -2.72
C TYR A 185 -21.18 -11.95 -3.73
N LEU A 186 -19.92 -11.71 -4.09
CA LEU A 186 -19.23 -12.45 -5.16
C LEU A 186 -18.99 -13.91 -4.81
N ARG A 187 -18.43 -14.11 -3.63
CA ARG A 187 -17.92 -15.40 -3.18
C ARG A 187 -19.04 -16.43 -2.93
N PRO A 188 -20.14 -16.13 -2.21
CA PRO A 188 -21.25 -17.10 -2.05
C PRO A 188 -21.99 -17.44 -3.34
N ARG A 189 -21.86 -16.60 -4.39
CA ARG A 189 -22.47 -16.83 -5.71
C ARG A 189 -21.55 -17.62 -6.66
N GLY A 190 -20.37 -18.05 -6.21
CA GLY A 190 -19.44 -18.84 -7.01
C GLY A 190 -18.69 -18.05 -8.08
N TYR A 191 -18.75 -16.71 -8.08
CA TYR A 191 -18.00 -15.91 -9.07
C TYR A 191 -16.48 -16.05 -8.90
N LEU A 192 -16.01 -16.18 -7.66
CA LEU A 192 -14.57 -16.42 -7.41
C LEU A 192 -14.17 -17.84 -7.83
N ASP A 193 -15.03 -18.83 -7.59
CA ASP A 193 -14.78 -20.22 -8.02
C ASP A 193 -14.72 -20.31 -9.55
N ALA A 194 -15.63 -19.63 -10.26
CA ALA A 194 -15.60 -19.54 -11.72
C ALA A 194 -14.29 -18.91 -12.27
N ILE A 195 -13.67 -17.98 -11.53
CA ILE A 195 -12.35 -17.43 -11.89
C ILE A 195 -11.26 -18.49 -11.66
N LEU A 196 -11.31 -19.21 -10.53
CA LEU A 196 -10.35 -20.26 -10.20
C LEU A 196 -10.40 -21.44 -11.18
N ASP A 197 -11.57 -21.73 -11.74
CA ASP A 197 -11.77 -22.79 -12.73
C ASP A 197 -11.26 -22.45 -14.13
N THR A 198 -10.75 -21.23 -14.34
CA THR A 198 -10.14 -20.87 -15.63
C THR A 198 -8.81 -21.61 -15.85
N PRO A 199 -8.45 -21.96 -17.11
CA PRO A 199 -7.20 -22.67 -17.40
C PRO A 199 -5.95 -21.94 -16.88
N LEU A 200 -5.97 -20.60 -16.87
CA LEU A 200 -4.86 -19.79 -16.36
C LEU A 200 -4.69 -19.95 -14.84
N CYS A 201 -5.78 -19.89 -14.08
CA CYS A 201 -5.73 -20.05 -12.62
C CYS A 201 -5.32 -21.47 -12.23
N GLN A 202 -5.83 -22.49 -12.94
CA GLN A 202 -5.44 -23.88 -12.72
C GLN A 202 -3.96 -24.12 -13.07
N TRP A 203 -3.50 -23.63 -14.23
CA TRP A 203 -2.08 -23.71 -14.62
C TRP A 203 -1.16 -23.02 -13.61
N ALA A 204 -1.60 -21.87 -13.08
CA ALA A 204 -0.85 -21.13 -12.07
C ALA A 204 -1.03 -21.69 -10.65
N TYR A 205 -1.85 -22.73 -10.44
CA TYR A 205 -2.19 -23.29 -9.12
C TYR A 205 -2.72 -22.22 -8.15
N VAL A 206 -3.52 -21.29 -8.65
CA VAL A 206 -4.19 -20.28 -7.83
C VAL A 206 -5.23 -20.98 -6.98
N ARG A 207 -5.27 -20.63 -5.70
CA ARG A 207 -6.16 -21.25 -4.72
C ARG A 207 -6.78 -20.18 -3.83
N ASP A 208 -7.88 -20.57 -3.21
CA ASP A 208 -8.59 -19.73 -2.28
C ASP A 208 -8.83 -20.48 -0.98
N THR A 209 -7.86 -20.36 -0.07
CA THR A 209 -7.92 -21.03 1.24
C THR A 209 -8.84 -20.32 2.24
N GLU A 210 -9.50 -19.25 1.81
CA GLU A 210 -10.36 -18.41 2.64
C GLU A 210 -11.64 -19.12 3.11
N TYR A 211 -12.00 -20.27 2.53
CA TYR A 211 -13.06 -21.16 3.04
C TYR A 211 -12.54 -22.34 3.85
N MET A 212 -11.23 -22.61 3.80
CA MET A 212 -10.63 -23.72 4.54
C MET A 212 -10.36 -23.30 6.00
N PRO A 213 -10.95 -23.97 7.01
CA PRO A 213 -10.56 -23.77 8.40
C PRO A 213 -9.13 -24.26 8.63
N ASP A 214 -8.38 -23.46 9.39
CA ASP A 214 -6.99 -23.74 9.80
C ASP A 214 -6.05 -24.12 8.65
N SER A 215 -6.10 -23.38 7.54
CA SER A 215 -5.31 -23.67 6.34
C SER A 215 -3.81 -23.80 6.63
N TYR A 216 -3.24 -22.88 7.42
CA TYR A 216 -1.83 -22.94 7.82
C TYR A 216 -1.49 -24.18 8.65
N ARG A 217 -2.38 -24.62 9.54
CA ARG A 217 -2.16 -25.84 10.33
C ARG A 217 -2.14 -27.07 9.42
N ARG A 218 -3.11 -27.17 8.50
CA ARG A 218 -3.18 -28.29 7.54
C ARG A 218 -1.95 -28.34 6.64
N GLU A 219 -1.50 -27.20 6.13
CA GLU A 219 -0.25 -27.12 5.35
C GLU A 219 0.96 -27.59 6.15
N TRP A 220 1.06 -27.18 7.42
CA TRP A 220 2.14 -27.60 8.30
C TRP A 220 2.08 -29.10 8.63
N GLU A 221 0.89 -29.66 8.84
CA GLU A 221 0.66 -31.08 9.07
C GLU A 221 1.07 -31.92 7.86
N LEU A 222 0.67 -31.52 6.65
CA LEU A 222 1.08 -32.16 5.38
C LEU A 222 2.61 -32.13 5.21
N TRP A 223 3.24 -30.99 5.48
CA TRP A 223 4.71 -30.90 5.44
C TRP A 223 5.37 -31.82 6.48
N ARG A 224 4.82 -31.92 7.69
CA ARG A 224 5.34 -32.83 8.72
C ARG A 224 5.21 -34.30 8.31
N GLU A 225 4.10 -34.69 7.71
CA GLU A 225 3.88 -36.05 7.22
C GLU A 225 4.87 -36.39 6.11
N TRP A 226 4.99 -35.53 5.11
CA TRP A 226 5.99 -35.66 4.05
C TRP A 226 7.41 -35.77 4.61
N ARG A 227 7.75 -34.95 5.61
CA ARG A 227 9.06 -34.98 6.25
C ARG A 227 9.30 -36.30 6.99
N LYS A 228 8.30 -36.88 7.64
CA LYS A 228 8.43 -38.19 8.31
C LYS A 228 8.62 -39.33 7.31
N THR A 229 7.89 -39.32 6.19
CA THR A 229 8.01 -40.35 5.15
C THR A 229 9.33 -40.26 4.40
N ASN A 230 9.90 -39.06 4.26
CA ASN A 230 11.08 -38.81 3.44
C ASN A 230 12.38 -38.66 4.24
N ASN A 231 12.35 -38.37 5.55
CA ASN A 231 13.55 -38.34 6.40
C ASN A 231 14.21 -39.72 6.62
N GLY A 232 13.58 -40.82 6.17
CA GLY A 232 14.17 -42.17 6.13
C GLY A 232 14.71 -42.58 4.76
N LYS A 233 14.62 -41.68 3.77
CA LYS A 233 15.13 -41.87 2.40
C LYS A 233 15.92 -40.61 2.02
N SER A 234 17.12 -40.51 2.57
CA SER A 234 18.14 -39.69 1.92
C SER A 234 18.54 -40.43 0.64
N ASP A 235 18.24 -39.82 -0.52
CA ASP A 235 18.97 -40.12 -1.75
C ASP A 235 20.47 -39.81 -1.56
#